data_AF-A0A1B4Q3V4-F1
#
_entry.id   AF-A0A1B4Q3V4-F1
#
_cell.length_a   1.000
_cell.length_b   1.000
_cell.length_c   1.000
_cell.angle_alpha   90.00
_cell.angle_beta   90.00
_cell.angle_gamma   90.00
#
_symmetry.space_group_name_H-M   'P 1'
#
loop_
_entity.id
_entity.type
_entity.pdbx_description
1 polymer ?
#
loop_
_entity_poly.entity_id
_entity_poly.type
_entity_poly.pdbx_seq_one_letter_code
_entity_poly.pdbx_strand_id
1 'polypeptide(L)'
;MKHQPHSCSWHRRVVTRGMLLVATTAALVSLAGCGLSPTDRAAASVGFGDTISEKTLNNIARPPKQVVYRFDEHRYIENDPGPGYNLPCQAELYYVDETLGVRTQFGGNGKRNPTGLFKVVNSPYVIARDDGGLYVSFDQGRSFKFVVVGGRADVVVVGNDVYAGGGGENGPHGAFGERRFAYWFVIDPFKQEITRKYRSGNSQDPEGDRIRKLAREHVANSRYQDPDQYFTCREDLHWRPSINRERQLQKQQRQNLSTVNASPNP
;
A
#
# COMPACT_ATOMS: atom_id res chain seq x y z
N MET A 1 49.57 32.46 22.22
CA MET A 1 49.77 31.29 21.33
C MET A 1 48.41 30.88 20.76
N LYS A 2 48.31 30.85 19.43
CA LYS A 2 47.14 30.40 18.65
C LYS A 2 47.05 28.87 18.67
N HIS A 3 45.86 28.28 18.68
CA HIS A 3 45.25 27.64 17.50
C HIS A 3 43.88 26.99 17.79
N GLN A 4 43.05 27.07 16.75
CA GLN A 4 41.70 26.53 16.56
C GLN A 4 41.71 25.02 16.21
N PRO A 5 40.52 24.37 16.10
CA PRO A 5 40.32 22.92 16.20
C PRO A 5 40.33 22.19 14.85
N HIS A 6 40.43 20.85 14.90
CA HIS A 6 40.22 19.98 13.74
C HIS A 6 39.10 18.95 13.97
N SER A 7 38.20 18.90 12.99
CA SER A 7 37.28 17.82 12.68
C SER A 7 38.03 16.59 12.16
N CYS A 8 37.43 15.39 12.25
CA CYS A 8 37.09 14.56 11.08
C CYS A 8 36.69 13.11 11.43
N SER A 9 35.60 12.69 10.80
CA SER A 9 35.33 11.39 10.13
C SER A 9 35.50 10.08 10.89
N TRP A 10 34.44 9.28 10.88
CA TRP A 10 34.50 7.81 10.99
C TRP A 10 33.97 7.17 9.71
N HIS A 11 34.82 6.37 9.06
CA HIS A 11 34.44 5.37 8.05
C HIS A 11 34.84 3.98 8.55
N ARG A 12 33.94 2.99 8.32
CA ARG A 12 34.14 1.58 7.89
C ARG A 12 35.56 0.98 8.07
N ARG A 13 35.77 -0.27 8.53
CA ARG A 13 35.17 -1.55 8.07
C ARG A 13 35.86 -2.74 8.80
N VAL A 14 35.20 -3.92 8.75
CA VAL A 14 35.76 -5.30 8.72
C VAL A 14 36.23 -5.95 10.03
N VAL A 15 35.65 -7.12 10.33
CA VAL A 15 36.27 -8.17 11.15
C VAL A 15 36.30 -9.46 10.32
N THR A 16 37.45 -10.13 10.31
CA THR A 16 37.74 -11.38 9.61
C THR A 16 38.11 -12.49 10.61
N ARG A 17 37.52 -13.68 10.42
CA ARG A 17 38.03 -15.07 10.64
C ARG A 17 38.63 -15.55 11.98
N GLY A 18 38.15 -16.74 12.39
CA GLY A 18 38.91 -17.83 13.03
C GLY A 18 38.06 -19.12 13.02
N MET A 19 38.22 -20.02 12.05
CA MET A 19 38.99 -21.29 12.06
C MET A 19 38.54 -22.35 13.10
N LEU A 20 38.06 -23.50 12.60
CA LEU A 20 38.29 -24.82 13.21
C LEU A 20 38.16 -25.90 12.14
N LEU A 21 39.26 -26.64 11.94
CA LEU A 21 39.44 -27.80 11.07
C LEU A 21 39.58 -29.01 12.00
N VAL A 22 38.71 -30.01 11.86
CA VAL A 22 38.91 -31.36 12.42
C VAL A 22 38.59 -32.37 11.32
N ALA A 23 39.55 -33.25 11.08
CA ALA A 23 39.53 -34.32 10.09
C ALA A 23 38.85 -35.58 10.65
N THR A 24 38.25 -36.41 9.78
CA THR A 24 38.48 -37.88 9.72
C THR A 24 37.75 -38.54 8.54
N THR A 25 38.34 -39.63 8.06
CA THR A 25 38.15 -40.41 6.82
C THR A 25 37.07 -41.51 6.86
N ALA A 26 36.44 -41.71 5.69
CA ALA A 26 35.99 -42.94 5.01
C ALA A 26 35.19 -44.06 5.72
N ALA A 27 34.06 -44.45 5.11
CA ALA A 27 33.69 -45.84 4.77
C ALA A 27 32.42 -45.89 3.88
N LEU A 28 32.49 -46.66 2.78
CA LEU A 28 31.37 -47.03 1.89
C LEU A 28 30.63 -48.24 2.45
N VAL A 29 29.29 -48.24 2.42
CA VAL A 29 28.47 -49.46 2.34
C VAL A 29 27.24 -49.18 1.45
N SER A 30 27.16 -49.91 0.35
CA SER A 30 25.98 -50.00 -0.52
C SER A 30 24.88 -50.84 0.13
N LEU A 31 23.62 -50.40 0.02
CA LEU A 31 22.46 -51.28 -0.04
C LEU A 31 21.47 -50.77 -1.09
N ALA A 32 20.97 -51.70 -1.88
CA ALA A 32 20.25 -51.51 -3.11
C ALA A 32 18.78 -51.10 -2.90
N GLY A 33 18.24 -50.44 -3.93
CA GLY A 33 16.92 -50.75 -4.49
C GLY A 33 15.70 -50.16 -3.78
N CYS A 34 15.17 -49.06 -4.33
CA CYS A 34 13.74 -48.92 -4.64
C CYS A 34 13.60 -47.86 -5.74
N GLY A 35 13.10 -48.28 -6.90
CA GLY A 35 12.77 -47.38 -8.00
C GLY A 35 11.63 -46.47 -7.58
N LEU A 36 11.87 -45.17 -7.61
CA LEU A 36 10.83 -44.16 -7.65
C LEU A 36 11.05 -43.33 -8.91
N SER A 37 9.95 -43.17 -9.64
CA SER A 37 9.79 -42.48 -10.91
C SER A 37 10.40 -41.07 -10.94
N PRO A 38 10.70 -40.50 -12.13
CA PRO A 38 11.34 -39.18 -12.26
C PRO A 38 10.54 -37.97 -11.76
N THR A 39 9.36 -38.17 -11.19
CA THR A 39 8.37 -37.11 -10.95
C THR A 39 8.51 -36.34 -9.62
N ASP A 40 9.34 -36.79 -8.67
CA ASP A 40 9.38 -36.19 -7.33
C ASP A 40 10.69 -35.43 -6.98
N ARG A 41 11.41 -34.91 -7.97
CA ARG A 41 12.62 -34.08 -7.70
C ARG A 41 12.42 -32.57 -7.72
N ALA A 42 11.17 -32.09 -7.78
CA ALA A 42 10.87 -30.64 -7.78
C ALA A 42 10.68 -30.03 -6.38
N ALA A 43 10.96 -30.76 -5.30
CA ALA A 43 10.75 -30.27 -3.94
C ALA A 43 11.90 -30.64 -3.00
N ALA A 44 13.11 -30.15 -3.27
CA ALA A 44 14.11 -29.83 -2.24
C ALA A 44 15.45 -29.44 -2.88
N SER A 45 15.65 -28.14 -3.12
CA SER A 45 16.92 -27.46 -2.82
C SER A 45 16.79 -25.98 -3.17
N VAL A 46 16.20 -25.19 -2.27
CA VAL A 46 16.42 -23.73 -2.30
C VAL A 46 17.65 -23.51 -1.43
N GLY A 47 18.83 -23.61 -2.04
CA GLY A 47 20.09 -23.29 -1.40
C GLY A 47 20.15 -21.78 -1.15
N PHE A 48 20.32 -21.40 0.12
CA PHE A 48 20.65 -20.02 0.49
C PHE A 48 22.03 -19.68 -0.07
N GLY A 49 22.08 -19.01 -1.22
CA GLY A 49 23.35 -18.54 -1.81
C GLY A 49 23.30 -18.10 -3.26
N ASP A 50 22.36 -18.60 -4.07
CA ASP A 50 22.32 -18.29 -5.49
C ASP A 50 21.45 -17.06 -5.76
N THR A 51 22.03 -16.06 -6.43
CA THR A 51 21.29 -14.94 -7.00
C THR A 51 20.14 -15.47 -7.83
N ILE A 52 18.90 -15.17 -7.41
CA ILE A 52 17.69 -15.53 -8.13
C ILE A 52 17.81 -14.96 -9.54
N SER A 53 17.86 -15.82 -10.55
CA SER A 53 17.87 -15.42 -11.96
C SER A 53 16.70 -14.48 -12.24
N GLU A 54 16.87 -13.44 -13.05
CA GLU A 54 15.76 -12.60 -13.55
C GLU A 54 14.64 -13.47 -14.15
N LYS A 55 14.98 -14.59 -14.78
CA LYS A 55 14.01 -15.56 -15.30
C LYS A 55 13.17 -16.21 -14.20
N THR A 56 13.76 -16.48 -13.03
CA THR A 56 13.06 -17.03 -11.86
C THR A 56 12.22 -15.95 -11.16
N LEU A 57 12.72 -14.72 -11.06
CA LEU A 57 11.97 -13.56 -10.56
C LEU A 57 10.73 -13.26 -11.43
N ASN A 58 10.87 -13.37 -12.75
CA ASN A 58 9.77 -13.19 -13.71
C ASN A 58 8.76 -14.36 -13.72
N ASN A 59 9.13 -15.53 -13.15
CA ASN A 59 8.26 -16.70 -13.06
C ASN A 59 7.47 -16.77 -11.74
N ILE A 60 7.74 -15.91 -10.77
CA ILE A 60 6.85 -15.73 -9.63
C ILE A 60 5.60 -15.02 -10.18
N ALA A 61 4.45 -15.69 -10.11
CA ALA A 61 3.20 -15.17 -10.66
C ALA A 61 2.93 -13.77 -10.10
N ARG A 62 3.07 -12.75 -10.97
CA ARG A 62 2.78 -11.36 -10.65
C ARG A 62 1.33 -11.28 -10.15
N PRO A 63 1.07 -10.63 -8.99
CA PRO A 63 -0.29 -10.39 -8.58
C PRO A 63 -1.04 -9.58 -9.65
N PRO A 64 -2.32 -9.87 -9.92
CA PRO A 64 -3.09 -9.06 -10.87
C PRO A 64 -3.22 -7.63 -10.37
N LYS A 65 -3.41 -6.67 -11.28
CA LYS A 65 -3.76 -5.28 -10.95
C LYS A 65 -4.96 -5.22 -10.01
N GLN A 66 -4.90 -4.34 -9.02
CA GLN A 66 -5.92 -4.23 -7.97
C GLN A 66 -6.46 -2.82 -7.88
N VAL A 67 -7.76 -2.68 -7.67
CA VAL A 67 -8.37 -1.39 -7.34
C VAL A 67 -8.37 -1.26 -5.82
N VAL A 68 -7.56 -0.37 -5.26
CA VAL A 68 -7.38 -0.21 -3.81
C VAL A 68 -8.22 0.91 -3.21
N TYR A 69 -8.74 1.81 -4.05
CA TYR A 69 -9.68 2.86 -3.67
C TYR A 69 -10.50 3.28 -4.89
N ARG A 70 -11.81 3.55 -4.74
CA ARG A 70 -12.68 4.05 -5.81
C ARG A 70 -13.24 5.39 -5.42
N PHE A 71 -13.16 6.36 -6.33
CA PHE A 71 -13.86 7.64 -6.21
C PHE A 71 -15.26 7.52 -6.81
N ASP A 72 -15.37 6.81 -7.94
CA ASP A 72 -16.61 6.47 -8.64
C ASP A 72 -16.35 5.32 -9.65
N GLU A 73 -17.22 5.16 -10.64
CA GLU A 73 -17.14 4.11 -11.66
C GLU A 73 -15.98 4.27 -12.66
N HIS A 74 -15.44 5.48 -12.82
CA HIS A 74 -14.42 5.80 -13.82
C HIS A 74 -13.11 6.28 -13.20
N ARG A 75 -13.14 6.70 -11.93
CA ARG A 75 -11.99 7.23 -11.21
C ARG A 75 -11.63 6.33 -10.03
N TYR A 76 -10.39 5.85 -10.00
CA TYR A 76 -9.93 4.92 -8.98
C TYR A 76 -8.41 4.94 -8.79
N ILE A 77 -7.97 4.38 -7.67
CA ILE A 77 -6.56 4.09 -7.40
C ILE A 77 -6.29 2.63 -7.73
N GLU A 78 -5.37 2.41 -8.66
CA GLU A 78 -4.86 1.11 -9.07
C GLU A 78 -3.52 0.83 -8.38
N ASN A 79 -3.38 -0.33 -7.76
CA ASN A 79 -2.10 -0.92 -7.46
C ASN A 79 -1.69 -1.82 -8.65
N ASP A 80 -0.55 -1.51 -9.25
CA ASP A 80 -0.01 -2.21 -10.42
C ASP A 80 1.39 -2.72 -10.09
N PRO A 81 1.52 -3.92 -9.50
CA PRO A 81 2.78 -4.38 -8.92
C PRO A 81 3.83 -4.60 -9.99
N GLY A 82 4.92 -3.83 -10.08
CA GLY A 82 5.97 -4.05 -11.09
C GLY A 82 6.63 -5.45 -11.06
N PRO A 83 7.54 -5.76 -11.99
CA PRO A 83 8.38 -6.95 -11.90
C PRO A 83 9.12 -7.03 -10.55
N GLY A 84 9.14 -8.20 -9.92
CA GLY A 84 9.82 -8.42 -8.64
C GLY A 84 8.95 -8.26 -7.38
N TYR A 85 7.70 -7.82 -7.52
CA TYR A 85 6.73 -7.80 -6.42
C TYR A 85 5.81 -9.02 -6.48
N ASN A 86 5.69 -9.73 -5.36
CA ASN A 86 4.98 -11.01 -5.25
C ASN A 86 3.92 -11.04 -4.15
N LEU A 87 3.70 -9.93 -3.46
CA LEU A 87 2.69 -9.79 -2.43
C LEU A 87 1.60 -8.82 -2.87
N PRO A 88 0.34 -9.05 -2.49
CA PRO A 88 -0.73 -8.09 -2.76
C PRO A 88 -0.39 -6.74 -2.12
N CYS A 89 -0.82 -5.64 -2.76
CA CYS A 89 -0.80 -4.31 -2.16
C CYS A 89 0.60 -3.77 -1.82
N GLN A 90 1.57 -4.28 -2.58
CA GLN A 90 2.91 -3.73 -2.65
C GLN A 90 3.09 -2.98 -3.96
N ALA A 91 4.04 -2.07 -3.96
CA ALA A 91 4.53 -1.34 -5.11
C ALA A 91 3.64 -0.20 -5.60
N GLU A 92 3.76 0.11 -6.89
CA GLU A 92 3.35 1.36 -7.50
C GLU A 92 1.83 1.57 -7.44
N LEU A 93 1.44 2.80 -7.12
CA LEU A 93 0.06 3.26 -7.12
C LEU A 93 -0.17 4.28 -8.22
N TYR A 94 -1.26 4.07 -8.94
CA TYR A 94 -1.69 4.89 -10.06
C TYR A 94 -3.08 5.47 -9.77
N TYR A 95 -3.25 6.76 -9.97
CA TYR A 95 -4.58 7.33 -10.19
C TYR A 95 -4.99 7.06 -11.63
N VAL A 96 -6.21 6.58 -11.82
CA VAL A 96 -6.80 6.32 -13.12
C VAL A 96 -8.10 7.10 -13.24
N ASP A 97 -8.26 7.80 -14.35
CA ASP A 97 -9.52 8.39 -14.81
C ASP A 97 -9.78 7.91 -16.24
N GLU A 98 -10.72 6.98 -16.39
CA GLU A 98 -11.07 6.40 -17.70
C GLU A 98 -11.69 7.44 -18.64
N THR A 99 -12.41 8.42 -18.10
CA THR A 99 -13.14 9.43 -18.89
C THR A 99 -12.16 10.45 -19.49
N LEU A 100 -11.17 10.85 -18.70
CA LEU A 100 -10.14 11.81 -19.12
C LEU A 100 -8.92 11.15 -19.77
N GLY A 101 -8.86 9.82 -19.80
CA GLY A 101 -7.69 9.06 -20.26
C GLY A 101 -6.45 9.29 -19.41
N VAL A 102 -6.61 9.63 -18.12
CA VAL A 102 -5.50 9.91 -17.21
C VAL A 102 -5.08 8.61 -16.53
N ARG A 103 -3.77 8.35 -16.53
CA ARG A 103 -3.14 7.34 -15.70
C ARG A 103 -1.81 7.86 -15.18
N THR A 104 -1.76 8.20 -13.90
CA THR A 104 -0.62 8.90 -13.30
C THR A 104 -0.13 8.13 -12.10
N GLN A 105 1.16 7.76 -12.09
CA GLN A 105 1.80 7.24 -10.89
C GLN A 105 1.96 8.39 -9.89
N PHE A 106 1.45 8.23 -8.68
CA PHE A 106 1.62 9.24 -7.63
C PHE A 106 2.49 8.76 -6.49
N GLY A 107 2.58 7.45 -6.26
CA GLY A 107 3.33 6.90 -5.13
C GLY A 107 3.50 5.40 -5.25
N GLY A 108 3.76 4.76 -4.11
CA GLY A 108 3.90 3.32 -4.05
C GLY A 108 4.00 2.85 -2.61
N ASN A 109 3.41 1.70 -2.33
CA ASN A 109 3.48 1.09 -1.01
C ASN A 109 4.74 0.26 -0.89
N GLY A 110 5.47 0.41 0.22
CA GLY A 110 6.68 -0.38 0.47
C GLY A 110 6.35 -1.86 0.67
N LYS A 111 5.88 -2.22 1.87
CA LYS A 111 5.54 -3.61 2.22
C LYS A 111 4.05 -3.88 2.32
N ARG A 112 3.22 -2.85 2.47
CA ARG A 112 1.77 -2.93 2.71
C ARG A 112 1.10 -1.58 2.47
N ASN A 113 -0.21 -1.59 2.27
CA ASN A 113 -1.03 -0.37 2.25
C ASN A 113 -1.01 0.39 3.61
N PRO A 114 -1.42 1.67 3.62
CA PRO A 114 -1.76 2.39 4.83
C PRO A 114 -2.76 1.60 5.68
N THR A 115 -2.51 1.53 6.98
CA THR A 115 -3.40 0.88 7.94
C THR A 115 -4.28 1.86 8.69
N GLY A 116 -3.90 3.14 8.74
CA GLY A 116 -4.76 4.17 9.33
C GLY A 116 -5.94 4.50 8.43
N LEU A 117 -7.00 5.02 9.05
CA LEU A 117 -8.22 5.43 8.34
C LEU A 117 -7.90 6.49 7.28
N PHE A 118 -8.63 6.48 6.17
CA PHE A 118 -8.55 7.55 5.17
C PHE A 118 -9.94 7.91 4.68
N LYS A 119 -10.29 9.19 4.76
CA LYS A 119 -11.57 9.69 4.27
C LYS A 119 -11.40 11.04 3.60
N VAL A 120 -12.14 11.26 2.53
CA VAL A 120 -12.22 12.54 1.83
C VAL A 120 -13.68 12.98 1.85
N VAL A 121 -13.92 14.22 2.29
CA VAL A 121 -15.25 14.81 2.46
C VAL A 121 -15.27 16.13 1.71
N ASN A 122 -16.08 16.22 0.65
CA ASN A 122 -16.33 17.45 -0.10
C ASN A 122 -15.06 18.19 -0.56
N SER A 123 -13.99 17.46 -0.90
CA SER A 123 -12.79 18.03 -1.49
C SER A 123 -12.98 18.21 -3.00
N PRO A 124 -12.64 19.38 -3.59
CA PRO A 124 -12.68 19.57 -5.04
C PRO A 124 -11.48 18.94 -5.76
N TYR A 125 -10.51 18.41 -5.03
CA TYR A 125 -9.27 17.86 -5.58
C TYR A 125 -9.30 16.34 -5.65
N VAL A 126 -8.45 15.78 -6.49
CA VAL A 126 -8.14 14.35 -6.43
C VAL A 126 -7.16 14.13 -5.29
N ILE A 127 -7.61 13.43 -4.24
CA ILE A 127 -6.82 13.11 -3.06
C ILE A 127 -6.49 11.63 -3.06
N ALA A 128 -5.21 11.29 -2.98
CA ALA A 128 -4.73 9.91 -2.90
C ALA A 128 -3.74 9.76 -1.74
N ARG A 129 -3.37 8.53 -1.39
CA ARG A 129 -2.49 8.24 -0.27
C ARG A 129 -1.72 6.94 -0.49
N ASP A 130 -0.51 6.88 0.05
CA ASP A 130 0.28 5.66 0.22
C ASP A 130 0.78 5.52 1.66
N ASP A 131 1.62 4.52 1.93
CA ASP A 131 2.16 4.24 3.27
C ASP A 131 3.15 5.30 3.80
N GLY A 132 3.51 6.30 2.98
CA GLY A 132 4.40 7.39 3.33
C GLY A 132 3.78 8.79 3.30
N GLY A 133 2.71 9.02 2.53
CA GLY A 133 2.22 10.36 2.26
C GLY A 133 0.78 10.49 1.81
N LEU A 134 0.29 11.73 1.92
CA LEU A 134 -0.96 12.19 1.31
C LEU A 134 -0.64 12.98 0.06
N TYR A 135 -1.35 12.69 -1.02
CA TYR A 135 -1.16 13.26 -2.34
C TYR A 135 -2.39 14.06 -2.75
N VAL A 136 -2.17 15.24 -3.30
CA VAL A 136 -3.21 16.15 -3.77
C VAL A 136 -2.88 16.55 -5.21
N SER A 137 -3.85 16.37 -6.10
CA SER A 137 -3.75 16.86 -7.47
C SER A 137 -4.70 18.04 -7.68
N PHE A 138 -4.14 19.12 -8.23
CA PHE A 138 -4.84 20.35 -8.61
C PHE A 138 -5.26 20.35 -10.09
N ASP A 139 -4.87 19.32 -10.84
CA ASP A 139 -4.99 19.22 -12.30
C ASP A 139 -5.67 17.90 -12.73
N GLN A 140 -6.70 17.49 -11.99
CA GLN A 140 -7.53 16.32 -12.28
C GLN A 140 -6.74 15.00 -12.36
N GLY A 141 -5.73 14.87 -11.51
CA GLY A 141 -4.90 13.68 -11.35
C GLY A 141 -3.74 13.57 -12.33
N ARG A 142 -3.38 14.63 -13.07
CA ARG A 142 -2.25 14.62 -14.02
C ARG A 142 -0.90 14.80 -13.32
N SER A 143 -0.87 15.51 -12.21
CA SER A 143 0.28 15.65 -11.34
C SER A 143 -0.15 15.71 -9.87
N PHE A 144 0.77 15.37 -8.96
CA PHE A 144 0.50 15.35 -7.54
C PHE A 144 1.56 16.11 -6.75
N LYS A 145 1.10 16.86 -5.74
CA LYS A 145 1.90 17.36 -4.63
C LYS A 145 1.65 16.47 -3.43
N PHE A 146 2.62 16.35 -2.53
CA PHE A 146 2.45 15.49 -1.37
C PHE A 146 2.98 16.10 -0.07
N VAL A 147 2.44 15.60 1.04
CA VAL A 147 2.97 15.79 2.38
C VAL A 147 3.17 14.45 3.05
N VAL A 148 4.22 14.34 3.85
CA VAL A 148 4.54 13.11 4.59
C VAL A 148 3.51 12.92 5.70
N VAL A 149 2.83 11.78 5.66
CA VAL A 149 1.87 11.31 6.66
C VAL A 149 2.03 9.80 6.76
N GLY A 150 2.60 9.32 7.86
CA GLY A 150 2.95 7.90 7.99
C GLY A 150 1.75 6.97 7.80
N GLY A 151 1.98 5.78 7.25
CA GLY A 151 0.91 4.85 6.84
C GLY A 151 -0.03 4.38 7.97
N ARG A 152 0.37 4.49 9.24
CA ARG A 152 -0.50 4.21 10.40
C ARG A 152 -1.42 5.36 10.78
N ALA A 153 -1.14 6.57 10.31
CA ALA A 153 -1.91 7.74 10.68
C ALA A 153 -3.32 7.67 10.10
N ASP A 154 -4.31 8.10 10.85
CA ASP A 154 -5.64 8.38 10.33
C ASP A 154 -5.61 9.72 9.61
N VAL A 155 -6.32 9.83 8.48
CA VAL A 155 -6.38 11.05 7.68
C VAL A 155 -7.82 11.32 7.27
N VAL A 156 -8.29 12.53 7.53
CA VAL A 156 -9.57 13.04 7.03
C VAL A 156 -9.30 14.34 6.30
N VAL A 157 -9.74 14.41 5.06
CA VAL A 157 -9.72 15.65 4.25
C VAL A 157 -11.13 16.19 4.18
N VAL A 158 -11.33 17.46 4.54
CA VAL A 158 -12.62 18.16 4.52
C VAL A 158 -12.46 19.46 3.74
N GLY A 159 -12.99 19.51 2.52
CA GLY A 159 -12.75 20.64 1.63
C GLY A 159 -11.25 20.86 1.40
N ASN A 160 -10.71 21.95 1.94
CA ASN A 160 -9.29 22.29 1.86
C ASN A 160 -8.49 21.88 3.12
N ASP A 161 -9.15 21.42 4.18
CA ASP A 161 -8.49 21.06 5.43
C ASP A 161 -8.12 19.58 5.46
N VAL A 162 -6.92 19.28 5.96
CA VAL A 162 -6.42 17.91 6.14
C VAL A 162 -6.07 17.72 7.59
N TYR A 163 -6.77 16.80 8.25
CA TYR A 163 -6.50 16.40 9.62
C TYR A 163 -5.84 15.04 9.65
N ALA A 164 -4.73 14.91 10.39
CA ALA A 164 -4.06 13.64 10.60
C ALA A 164 -3.88 13.32 12.08
N GLY A 165 -4.10 12.07 12.46
CA GLY A 165 -4.00 11.55 13.83
C GLY A 165 -3.69 10.06 13.83
N GLY A 166 -4.06 9.32 14.88
CA GLY A 166 -3.87 7.87 14.94
C GLY A 166 -4.95 7.15 15.73
N GLY A 167 -4.92 5.82 15.69
CA GLY A 167 -5.84 4.92 16.39
C GLY A 167 -6.80 4.12 15.50
N GLY A 168 -6.91 4.42 14.21
CA GLY A 168 -7.86 3.77 13.29
C GLY A 168 -7.40 2.45 12.67
N GLU A 169 -6.26 1.89 13.10
CA GLU A 169 -5.75 0.58 12.63
C GLU A 169 -6.76 -0.56 12.77
N ASN A 170 -7.63 -0.48 13.77
CA ASN A 170 -8.67 -1.48 14.05
C ASN A 170 -10.07 -1.03 13.59
N GLY A 171 -10.14 -0.03 12.71
CA GLY A 171 -11.39 0.48 12.15
C GLY A 171 -11.81 1.85 12.68
N PRO A 172 -13.02 2.32 12.28
CA PRO A 172 -13.41 3.72 12.39
C PRO A 172 -13.69 4.14 13.83
N HIS A 173 -14.06 3.19 14.71
CA HIS A 173 -14.32 3.47 16.12
C HIS A 173 -13.06 3.94 16.87
N GLY A 174 -11.89 3.40 16.51
CA GLY A 174 -10.61 3.78 17.12
C GLY A 174 -9.95 5.02 16.51
N ALA A 175 -10.41 5.44 15.31
CA ALA A 175 -9.78 6.51 14.55
C ALA A 175 -9.72 7.84 15.35
N PHE A 176 -8.57 8.51 15.27
CA PHE A 176 -8.24 9.73 16.02
C PHE A 176 -8.34 9.59 17.56
N GLY A 177 -8.33 8.36 18.08
CA GLY A 177 -8.30 8.07 19.51
C GLY A 177 -6.89 8.16 20.12
N GLU A 178 -5.84 8.00 19.32
CA GLU A 178 -4.46 8.10 19.77
C GLU A 178 -4.07 9.56 20.02
N ARG A 179 -3.67 9.87 21.27
CA ARG A 179 -3.31 11.25 21.67
C ARG A 179 -1.86 11.62 21.36
N ARG A 180 -1.04 10.72 20.79
CA ARG A 180 0.41 10.95 20.63
C ARG A 180 0.75 12.10 19.68
N PHE A 181 -0.10 12.35 18.69
CA PHE A 181 0.10 13.43 17.73
C PHE A 181 -1.23 13.88 17.13
N ALA A 182 -1.20 15.06 16.52
CA ALA A 182 -2.25 15.57 15.64
C ALA A 182 -1.61 16.57 14.69
N TYR A 183 -1.92 16.48 13.41
CA TYR A 183 -1.47 17.43 12.39
C TYR A 183 -2.68 18.06 11.71
N TRP A 184 -2.54 19.34 11.38
CA TRP A 184 -3.49 20.04 10.52
C TRP A 184 -2.72 20.67 9.38
N PHE A 185 -3.10 20.30 8.17
CA PHE A 185 -2.62 20.90 6.93
C PHE A 185 -3.78 21.59 6.21
N VAL A 186 -3.44 22.56 5.39
CA VAL A 186 -4.36 23.29 4.53
C VAL A 186 -3.87 23.20 3.10
N ILE A 187 -4.76 22.82 2.20
CA ILE A 187 -4.57 22.87 0.75
C ILE A 187 -4.80 24.31 0.30
N ASP A 188 -3.75 24.94 -0.23
CA ASP A 188 -3.80 26.29 -0.80
C ASP A 188 -4.01 26.17 -2.32
N PRO A 189 -5.22 26.45 -2.85
CA PRO A 189 -5.50 26.32 -4.28
C PRO A 189 -4.71 27.32 -5.14
N PHE A 190 -4.40 28.50 -4.60
CA PHE A 190 -3.72 29.54 -5.36
C PHE A 190 -2.25 29.23 -5.56
N LYS A 191 -1.62 28.67 -4.52
CA LYS A 191 -0.21 28.25 -4.58
C LYS A 191 -0.03 26.84 -5.09
N GLN A 192 -1.11 26.04 -5.16
CA GLN A 192 -1.05 24.61 -5.44
C GLN A 192 -0.12 23.88 -4.47
N GLU A 193 -0.26 24.18 -3.18
CA GLU A 193 0.59 23.68 -2.10
C GLU A 193 -0.23 23.13 -0.95
N ILE A 194 0.40 22.26 -0.15
CA ILE A 194 -0.18 21.72 1.07
C ILE A 194 0.67 22.23 2.23
N THR A 195 0.13 23.11 3.04
CA THR A 195 0.88 23.75 4.13
C THR A 195 0.49 23.16 5.47
N ARG A 196 1.46 22.68 6.25
CA ARG A 196 1.21 22.29 7.64
C ARG A 196 0.99 23.56 8.48
N LYS A 197 -0.23 23.74 8.97
CA LYS A 197 -0.59 24.85 9.87
C LYS A 197 -0.29 24.54 11.32
N TYR A 198 -0.37 23.27 11.69
CA TYR A 198 -0.19 22.88 13.07
C TYR A 198 0.37 21.46 13.21
N ARG A 199 1.17 21.28 14.27
CA ARG A 199 1.76 20.00 14.67
C ARG A 199 1.75 19.88 16.19
N SER A 200 0.91 18.99 16.72
CA SER A 200 1.03 18.57 18.10
C SER A 200 2.11 17.50 18.25
N GLY A 201 2.95 17.66 19.28
CA GLY A 201 4.03 16.72 19.62
C GLY A 201 3.82 15.94 20.91
N ASN A 202 2.70 16.12 21.61
CA ASN A 202 2.43 15.43 22.88
C ASN A 202 0.93 15.26 23.14
N SER A 203 0.60 14.47 24.16
CA SER A 203 -0.76 14.03 24.49
C SER A 203 -1.59 15.00 25.33
N GLN A 204 -1.01 16.12 25.77
CA GLN A 204 -1.67 17.10 26.65
C GLN A 204 -2.04 18.40 25.92
N ASP A 205 -1.86 18.42 24.61
CA ASP A 205 -2.04 19.60 23.77
C ASP A 205 -3.52 19.85 23.42
N PRO A 206 -4.16 20.92 23.95
CA PRO A 206 -5.58 21.14 23.77
C PRO A 206 -5.99 21.36 22.31
N GLU A 207 -5.11 21.98 21.51
CA GLU A 207 -5.38 22.19 20.08
C GLU A 207 -5.30 20.89 19.29
N GLY A 208 -4.38 19.99 19.68
CA GLY A 208 -4.32 18.63 19.14
C GLY A 208 -5.59 17.83 19.47
N ASP A 209 -6.14 18.00 20.67
CA ASP A 209 -7.44 17.41 21.05
C ASP A 209 -8.59 17.99 20.21
N ARG A 210 -8.60 19.30 19.97
CA ARG A 210 -9.60 19.96 19.11
C ARG A 210 -9.57 19.39 17.70
N ILE A 211 -8.39 19.29 17.09
CA ILE A 211 -8.21 18.73 15.74
C ILE A 211 -8.70 17.29 15.65
N ARG A 212 -8.33 16.43 16.62
CA ARG A 212 -8.79 15.04 16.67
C ARG A 212 -10.32 14.95 16.78
N LYS A 213 -10.95 15.79 17.60
CA LYS A 213 -12.42 15.84 17.73
C LYS A 213 -13.08 16.25 16.42
N LEU A 214 -12.62 17.32 15.77
CA LEU A 214 -13.14 17.78 14.48
C LEU A 214 -13.03 16.69 13.41
N ALA A 215 -11.85 16.05 13.28
CA ALA A 215 -11.69 14.95 12.33
C ALA A 215 -12.66 13.79 12.60
N ARG A 216 -12.88 13.48 13.89
CA ARG A 216 -13.75 12.39 14.32
C ARG A 216 -15.23 12.64 14.04
N GLU A 217 -15.69 13.88 14.03
CA GLU A 217 -17.07 14.25 13.63
C GLU A 217 -17.40 13.78 12.20
N HIS A 218 -16.39 13.70 11.32
CA HIS A 218 -16.57 13.22 9.95
C HIS A 218 -16.44 11.71 9.79
N VAL A 219 -16.03 10.99 10.84
CA VAL A 219 -15.85 9.54 10.85
C VAL A 219 -16.94 8.85 11.67
N ALA A 220 -17.37 9.47 12.76
CA ALA A 220 -18.34 8.93 13.71
C ALA A 220 -19.76 9.05 13.15
N ASN A 221 -20.21 8.05 12.37
CA ASN A 221 -21.63 7.74 12.17
C ASN A 221 -21.90 6.45 11.36
N SER A 222 -20.89 5.75 10.84
CA SER A 222 -21.14 4.52 10.10
C SER A 222 -21.20 3.31 11.04
N ARG A 223 -22.41 2.79 11.31
CA ARG A 223 -22.62 1.45 11.90
C ARG A 223 -22.03 0.33 11.02
N TYR A 224 -21.64 0.66 9.81
CA TYR A 224 -21.13 -0.23 8.77
C TYR A 224 -19.80 0.30 8.25
N GLN A 225 -18.92 -0.58 7.77
CA GLN A 225 -17.76 -0.16 7.00
C GLN A 225 -18.29 0.55 5.75
N ASP A 226 -18.10 1.86 5.69
CA ASP A 226 -18.33 2.63 4.48
C ASP A 226 -17.20 2.27 3.51
N PRO A 227 -17.50 1.70 2.34
CA PRO A 227 -16.48 1.30 1.37
C PRO A 227 -15.62 2.47 0.90
N ASP A 228 -16.08 3.71 1.07
CA ASP A 228 -15.38 4.93 0.69
C ASP A 228 -14.41 5.42 1.81
N GLN A 229 -14.35 4.72 2.95
CA GLN A 229 -13.55 5.12 4.13
C GLN A 229 -12.20 4.40 4.27
N TYR A 230 -11.77 3.62 3.27
CA TYR A 230 -10.56 2.82 3.38
C TYR A 230 -9.80 2.64 2.07
N PHE A 231 -8.47 2.67 2.15
CA PHE A 231 -7.62 1.97 1.20
C PHE A 231 -7.72 0.47 1.51
N THR A 232 -8.67 -0.22 0.89
CA THR A 232 -8.82 -1.65 1.17
C THR A 232 -7.69 -2.44 0.53
N CYS A 233 -6.77 -2.90 1.38
CA CYS A 233 -6.09 -4.17 1.17
C CYS A 233 -6.18 -5.01 2.43
N ARG A 234 -7.38 -5.52 2.62
CA ARG A 234 -7.64 -6.54 3.62
C ARG A 234 -7.41 -7.88 2.94
N GLU A 235 -6.44 -8.65 3.43
CA GLU A 235 -6.15 -10.01 2.92
C GLU A 235 -7.38 -10.92 3.00
N ASP A 236 -8.32 -10.60 3.89
CA ASP A 236 -9.59 -11.32 4.11
C ASP A 236 -10.79 -10.76 3.34
N LEU A 237 -10.66 -9.59 2.67
CA LEU A 237 -11.69 -9.12 1.75
C LEU A 237 -11.50 -9.81 0.39
N HIS A 238 -12.58 -10.44 -0.09
CA HIS A 238 -12.58 -11.07 -1.41
C HIS A 238 -12.12 -10.05 -2.46
N TRP A 239 -11.11 -10.47 -3.22
CA TRP A 239 -10.53 -9.77 -4.36
C TRP A 239 -11.59 -8.94 -5.09
N ARG A 240 -11.49 -7.60 -5.04
CA ARG A 240 -12.21 -6.79 -6.02
C ARG A 240 -11.44 -6.91 -7.34
N PRO A 241 -12.02 -7.55 -8.37
CA PRO A 241 -11.37 -7.57 -9.67
C PRO A 241 -11.11 -6.13 -10.12
N SER A 242 -10.10 -5.92 -10.98
CA SER A 242 -9.99 -4.63 -11.68
C SER A 242 -11.35 -4.28 -12.31
N ILE A 243 -11.69 -3.00 -12.45
CA ILE A 243 -12.98 -2.59 -13.06
C ILE A 243 -13.16 -3.26 -14.43
N ASN A 244 -12.07 -3.42 -15.18
CA ASN A 244 -12.07 -4.17 -16.45
C ASN A 244 -12.42 -5.65 -16.26
N ARG A 245 -11.88 -6.32 -15.24
CA ARG A 245 -12.22 -7.72 -14.92
C ARG A 245 -13.64 -7.83 -14.36
N GLU A 246 -14.12 -6.89 -13.55
CA GLU A 246 -15.51 -6.83 -13.11
C GLU A 246 -16.45 -6.67 -14.29
N ARG A 247 -16.18 -5.74 -15.21
CA ARG A 247 -16.95 -5.56 -16.45
C ARG A 247 -16.91 -6.82 -17.32
N GLN A 248 -15.77 -7.51 -17.42
CA GLN A 248 -15.67 -8.78 -18.14
C GLN A 248 -16.49 -9.89 -17.47
N LEU A 249 -16.41 -10.03 -16.15
CA LEU A 249 -17.18 -11.01 -15.38
C LEU A 249 -18.69 -10.72 -15.48
N GLN A 250 -19.09 -9.46 -15.43
CA GLN A 250 -20.48 -9.04 -15.65
C GLN A 250 -20.94 -9.34 -17.08
N LYS A 251 -20.09 -9.10 -18.09
CA LYS A 251 -20.39 -9.46 -19.49
C LYS A 251 -20.53 -10.98 -19.66
N GLN A 252 -19.65 -11.77 -19.06
CA GLN A 252 -19.73 -13.23 -19.07
C GLN A 252 -20.98 -13.75 -18.35
N GLN A 253 -21.34 -13.18 -17.20
CA GLN A 253 -22.59 -13.52 -16.50
C GLN A 253 -23.82 -13.17 -17.32
N ARG A 254 -23.85 -11.99 -17.96
CA ARG A 254 -24.96 -11.62 -18.86
C ARG A 254 -25.06 -12.55 -20.06
N GLN A 255 -23.94 -12.94 -20.66
CA GLN A 255 -23.93 -13.90 -21.77
C GLN A 255 -24.41 -15.30 -21.35
N ASN A 256 -24.03 -15.75 -20.15
CA ASN A 256 -24.50 -17.03 -19.60
C ASN A 256 -26.00 -17.01 -19.23
N LEU A 257 -26.54 -15.86 -18.82
CA LEU A 257 -27.98 -15.70 -18.59
C LEU A 257 -28.77 -15.68 -19.91
N SER A 258 -28.20 -15.09 -20.97
CA SER A 258 -28.81 -15.09 -22.31
C SER A 258 -28.84 -16.48 -22.96
N THR A 259 -27.89 -17.37 -22.66
CA THR A 259 -27.90 -18.76 -23.15
C THR A 259 -28.85 -19.67 -22.38
N VAL A 260 -29.12 -19.38 -21.09
CA VAL A 260 -30.12 -20.15 -20.30
C VAL A 260 -31.55 -19.84 -20.74
N ASN A 261 -31.85 -18.60 -21.15
CA ASN A 261 -33.15 -18.23 -21.72
C ASN A 261 -33.33 -18.63 -23.19
N ALA A 262 -32.29 -19.15 -23.83
CA ALA A 262 -32.32 -19.66 -25.20
C ALA A 262 -32.26 -21.20 -25.23
N SER A 263 -32.80 -21.88 -24.21
CA SER A 263 -33.06 -23.32 -24.29
C SER A 263 -34.25 -23.54 -25.22
N PRO A 264 -34.05 -24.14 -26.42
CA PRO A 264 -35.17 -24.67 -27.18
C PRO A 264 -35.48 -26.02 -26.55
N ASN A 265 -36.57 -26.11 -25.78
CA ASN A 265 -37.06 -27.44 -25.46
C ASN A 265 -37.47 -28.13 -26.78
N PRO A 266 -37.12 -29.41 -26.96
CA PRO A 266 -37.47 -30.20 -28.14
C PRO A 266 -38.97 -30.46 -28.25
#